data_AF-A0A7Y1ADH9-F1
#
_entry.id   AF-A0A7Y1ADH9-F1
#
_cell.length_a   1.000
_cell.length_b   1.000
_cell.length_c   1.000
_cell.angle_alpha   90.00
_cell.angle_beta   90.00
_cell.angle_gamma   90.00
#
_symmetry.space_group_name_H-M   'P 1'
#
loop_
_entity.id
_entity.type
_entity.pdbx_description
1 polymer ?
#
loop_
_entity_poly.entity_id
_entity_poly.type
_entity_poly.pdbx_seq_one_letter_code
_entity_poly.pdbx_strand_id
1 'polypeptide(L)'
;MINDSVYYSKNKSDKFVRDMLSSSCEVLGGTENFEFEHHMGSFCISFSGGIIRAKKFKKYWQAYKNSDVRPVVIKRGELELSRMLKRCVSSPDNFRSLYDLTRASMYIKDNPAVLDEIIKLSRSPDNKTFKGFSFSDISQKVVSKYLHNSASLTGVESFNADLEDLGALDVYYAQSVEDYFNFIFSSIVNGAAVSGSLRATINEEFATSFLELFIKGSPIHLSAIFLHRLGLPLIKLDGLYRGAFIVRDVEVIAGELAPEEGEAFRRLLYARPFGCDTLFGWKRAAFERGLI
;
A
#
# COMPACT_ATOMS: atom_id res chain seq x y z
N MET A 1 13.84 -0.95 18.25
CA MET A 1 12.65 -0.21 18.71
C MET A 1 11.43 -0.84 18.06
N ILE A 2 10.39 -1.10 18.85
CA ILE A 2 9.18 -1.79 18.42
C ILE A 2 8.00 -0.98 18.96
N ASN A 3 7.01 -0.72 18.12
CA ASN A 3 5.84 0.12 18.43
C ASN A 3 4.68 -0.77 18.88
N ASP A 4 3.87 -0.30 19.83
CA ASP A 4 2.72 -1.03 20.38
C ASP A 4 1.40 -0.79 19.62
N SER A 5 1.40 0.13 18.65
CA SER A 5 0.23 0.45 17.80
C SER A 5 0.03 -0.52 16.61
N VAL A 6 0.73 -1.65 16.60
CA VAL A 6 0.61 -2.70 15.59
C VAL A 6 0.36 -4.06 16.23
N TYR A 7 -0.39 -4.89 15.52
CA TYR A 7 -0.51 -6.32 15.77
C TYR A 7 0.67 -7.04 15.12
N TYR A 8 1.13 -8.13 15.75
CA TYR A 8 2.23 -8.96 15.29
C TYR A 8 1.71 -10.36 14.96
N SER A 9 1.72 -10.76 13.69
CA SER A 9 1.34 -12.12 13.31
C SER A 9 2.45 -13.12 13.62
N LYS A 10 2.11 -14.18 14.37
CA LYS A 10 3.07 -15.19 14.83
C LYS A 10 3.72 -15.94 13.67
N ASN A 11 2.95 -16.30 12.65
CA ASN A 11 3.42 -17.11 11.51
C ASN A 11 4.48 -16.42 10.63
N LYS A 12 4.69 -15.11 10.79
CA LYS A 12 5.67 -14.32 10.00
C LYS A 12 6.77 -13.68 10.86
N SER A 13 6.58 -13.65 12.18
CA SER A 13 7.45 -12.91 13.10
C SER A 13 8.89 -13.44 13.15
N ASP A 14 9.10 -14.75 13.12
CA ASP A 14 10.44 -15.34 13.29
C ASP A 14 11.42 -14.92 12.17
N LYS A 15 10.97 -15.03 10.92
CA LYS A 15 11.76 -14.61 9.76
C LYS A 15 11.99 -13.10 9.79
N PHE A 16 10.93 -12.33 10.07
CA PHE A 16 11.02 -10.88 10.14
C PHE A 16 12.05 -10.40 11.17
N VAL A 17 12.00 -10.92 12.41
CA VAL A 17 12.94 -10.55 13.47
C VAL A 17 14.36 -10.96 13.10
N ARG A 18 14.54 -12.14 12.50
CA ARG A 18 15.85 -12.58 12.01
C ARG A 18 16.41 -11.61 10.99
N ASP A 19 15.65 -11.28 9.95
CA ASP A 19 16.06 -10.36 8.89
C ASP A 19 16.38 -8.95 9.44
N MET A 20 15.60 -8.47 10.41
CA MET A 20 15.82 -7.17 11.07
C MET A 20 17.09 -7.12 11.92
N LEU A 21 17.50 -8.25 12.52
CA LEU A 21 18.65 -8.33 13.42
C LEU A 21 19.94 -8.77 12.71
N SER A 22 19.85 -9.50 11.60
CA SER A 22 21.02 -9.97 10.85
C SER A 22 21.52 -8.99 9.80
N SER A 23 20.79 -7.91 9.54
CA SER A 23 21.18 -6.90 8.56
C SER A 23 22.45 -6.17 8.98
N SER A 24 23.32 -5.91 8.00
CA SER A 24 24.51 -5.07 8.17
C SER A 24 24.21 -3.56 8.11
N CYS A 25 22.98 -3.17 7.75
CA CYS A 25 22.60 -1.76 7.70
C CYS A 25 22.66 -1.11 9.08
N GLU A 26 23.17 0.13 9.15
CA GLU A 26 23.22 0.85 10.42
C GLU A 26 21.83 1.22 10.95
N VAL A 27 20.88 1.50 10.06
CA VAL A 27 19.48 1.75 10.39
C VAL A 27 18.60 0.97 9.41
N LEU A 28 17.79 0.06 9.94
CA LEU A 28 16.84 -0.73 9.16
C LEU A 28 15.43 -0.56 9.72
N GLY A 29 14.52 0.00 8.94
CA GLY A 29 13.09 0.07 9.24
C GLY A 29 12.34 -1.16 8.77
N GLY A 30 11.22 -1.49 9.41
CA GLY A 30 10.33 -2.55 8.92
C GLY A 30 9.66 -2.16 7.61
N THR A 31 9.19 -0.91 7.50
CA THR A 31 8.55 -0.36 6.31
C THR A 31 9.02 1.06 6.04
N GLU A 32 8.80 1.56 4.84
CA GLU A 32 8.86 2.98 4.52
C GLU A 32 7.48 3.64 4.52
N ASN A 33 7.45 4.95 4.37
CA ASN A 33 6.23 5.75 4.30
C ASN A 33 6.45 6.96 3.36
N PHE A 34 5.48 7.23 2.50
CA PHE A 34 5.51 8.32 1.52
C PHE A 34 4.53 9.46 1.86
N GLU A 35 3.75 9.32 2.93
CA GLU A 35 2.84 10.37 3.41
C GLU A 35 3.64 11.58 3.94
N PHE A 36 3.25 12.79 3.50
CA PHE A 36 3.91 14.08 3.77
C PHE A 36 5.30 14.24 3.12
N GLU A 37 6.22 13.32 3.40
CA GLU A 37 7.54 13.21 2.78
C GLU A 37 8.04 11.77 2.90
N HIS A 38 9.02 11.36 2.08
CA HIS A 38 9.57 10.00 2.17
C HIS A 38 10.41 9.80 3.45
N HIS A 39 9.91 8.93 4.33
CA HIS A 39 10.49 8.63 5.63
C HIS A 39 10.36 7.16 6.00
N MET A 40 11.01 6.76 7.09
CA MET A 40 10.94 5.40 7.61
C MET A 40 9.71 5.23 8.49
N GLY A 41 8.95 4.16 8.31
CA GLY A 41 7.83 3.82 9.17
C GLY A 41 8.31 3.49 10.58
N SER A 42 7.79 4.19 11.58
CA SER A 42 8.26 4.11 12.98
C SER A 42 7.69 2.93 13.78
N PHE A 43 7.35 1.82 13.11
CA PHE A 43 6.71 0.65 13.73
C PHE A 43 7.70 -0.38 14.25
N CYS A 44 8.78 -0.59 13.51
CA CYS A 44 9.89 -1.43 13.93
C CYS A 44 11.16 -0.87 13.29
N ILE A 45 12.14 -0.50 14.10
CA ILE A 45 13.42 0.03 13.61
C ILE A 45 14.55 -0.66 14.38
N SER A 46 15.48 -1.22 13.62
CA SER A 46 16.76 -1.75 14.09
C SER A 46 17.84 -0.67 13.94
N PHE A 47 18.71 -0.57 14.94
CA PHE A 47 19.81 0.39 14.98
C PHE A 47 21.10 -0.34 15.29
N SER A 48 22.17 0.00 14.59
CA SER A 48 23.51 -0.37 15.02
C SER A 48 23.87 0.38 16.30
N GLY A 49 24.78 -0.21 17.09
CA GLY A 49 25.27 0.43 18.31
C GLY A 49 25.92 1.80 18.05
N GLY A 50 26.50 2.02 16.87
CA GLY A 50 27.08 3.30 16.48
C GLY A 50 26.05 4.42 16.44
N ILE A 51 24.88 4.16 15.87
CA ILE A 51 23.76 5.11 15.76
C ILE A 51 23.27 5.52 17.15
N ILE A 52 23.03 4.55 18.04
CA ILE A 52 22.53 4.83 19.41
C ILE A 52 23.54 5.66 20.21
N ARG A 53 24.84 5.45 20.00
CA ARG A 53 25.91 6.19 20.69
C ARG A 53 26.15 7.58 20.11
N ALA A 54 25.65 7.88 18.91
CA ALA A 54 25.88 9.16 18.24
C ALA A 54 25.32 10.34 19.06
N LYS A 55 26.09 11.43 19.16
CA LYS A 55 25.68 12.64 19.90
C LYS A 55 24.35 13.21 19.38
N LYS A 56 24.15 13.17 18.05
CA LYS A 56 22.92 13.64 17.38
C LYS A 56 21.70 12.83 17.83
N PHE A 57 21.82 11.50 17.88
CA PHE A 57 20.76 10.60 18.32
C PHE A 57 20.37 10.87 19.78
N LYS A 58 21.36 10.92 20.68
CA LYS A 58 21.13 11.22 22.10
C LYS A 58 20.47 12.58 22.32
N LYS A 59 20.94 13.61 21.61
CA LYS A 59 20.36 14.97 21.68
C LYS A 59 18.91 15.00 21.21
N TYR A 60 18.58 14.30 20.12
CA TYR A 60 17.21 14.20 19.63
C TYR A 60 16.30 13.54 20.68
N TRP A 61 16.71 12.39 21.21
CA TRP A 61 15.88 11.64 22.16
C TRP A 61 15.67 12.38 23.48
N GLN A 62 16.72 13.03 24.00
CA GLN A 62 16.62 13.85 25.23
C GLN A 62 15.73 15.09 25.05
N ALA A 63 15.63 15.63 23.83
CA ALA A 63 14.81 16.79 23.52
C ALA A 63 13.37 16.42 23.10
N TYR A 64 13.10 15.14 22.82
CA TYR A 64 11.79 14.68 22.38
C TYR A 64 10.75 14.86 23.49
N LYS A 65 9.63 15.49 23.13
CA LYS A 65 8.50 15.72 24.04
C LYS A 65 7.30 14.92 23.56
N ASN A 66 6.77 14.09 24.44
CA ASN A 66 5.57 13.31 24.19
C ASN A 66 4.38 14.25 23.91
N SER A 67 3.46 13.79 23.07
CA SER A 67 2.24 14.49 22.72
C SER A 67 1.20 13.46 22.30
N ASP A 68 -0.06 13.69 22.66
CA ASP A 68 -1.18 12.87 22.17
C ASP A 68 -1.75 13.38 20.85
N VAL A 69 -1.23 14.51 20.33
CA VAL A 69 -1.68 15.12 19.09
C VAL A 69 -0.95 14.46 17.91
N ARG A 70 -1.66 13.62 17.14
CA ARG A 70 -1.07 12.83 16.05
C ARG A 70 -0.23 13.65 15.06
N PRO A 71 -0.69 14.81 14.53
CA PRO A 71 0.16 15.63 13.64
C PRO A 71 1.49 16.04 14.28
N VAL A 72 1.52 16.28 15.58
CA VAL A 72 2.74 16.62 16.32
C VAL A 72 3.65 15.40 16.44
N VAL A 73 3.09 14.23 16.77
CA VAL A 73 3.82 12.97 16.85
C VAL A 73 4.41 12.57 15.50
N ILE A 74 3.65 12.68 14.41
CA ILE A 74 4.16 12.39 13.06
C ILE A 74 5.31 13.34 12.73
N LYS A 75 5.11 14.64 12.91
CA LYS A 75 6.11 15.65 12.55
C LYS A 75 7.38 15.52 13.39
N ARG A 76 7.28 15.49 14.72
CA ARG A 76 8.44 15.50 15.64
C ARG A 76 9.00 14.11 15.92
N GLY A 77 8.15 13.09 15.83
CA GLY A 77 8.52 11.69 15.97
C GLY A 77 8.99 11.17 14.62
N GLU A 78 8.07 10.70 13.79
CA GLU A 78 8.38 9.92 12.59
C GLU A 78 9.29 10.64 11.58
N LEU A 79 8.94 11.88 11.21
CA LEU A 79 9.69 12.66 10.21
C LEU A 79 11.05 13.11 10.75
N GLU A 80 11.07 13.79 11.90
CA GLU A 80 12.32 14.27 12.50
C GLU A 80 13.25 13.12 12.94
N LEU A 81 12.72 11.99 13.40
CA LEU A 81 13.51 10.78 13.68
C LEU A 81 14.19 10.31 12.40
N SER A 82 13.43 10.16 11.31
CA SER A 82 13.98 9.74 10.02
C SER A 82 15.06 10.71 9.50
N ARG A 83 14.81 12.02 9.56
CA ARG A 83 15.80 13.06 9.20
C ARG A 83 17.03 13.04 10.08
N MET A 84 16.89 12.77 11.37
CA MET A 84 18.00 12.65 12.30
C MET A 84 18.84 11.40 12.00
N LEU A 85 18.20 10.25 11.77
CA LEU A 85 18.86 8.99 11.45
C LEU A 85 19.61 9.07 10.11
N LYS A 86 19.00 9.66 9.07
CA LYS A 86 19.66 9.96 7.78
C LYS A 86 20.94 10.80 7.95
N ARG A 87 21.02 11.64 8.99
CA ARG A 87 22.21 12.47 9.31
C ARG A 87 23.23 11.76 10.23
N CYS A 88 22.91 10.57 10.73
CA CYS A 88 23.77 9.76 11.60
C CYS A 88 24.44 8.61 10.86
N VAL A 89 23.81 8.09 9.81
CA VAL A 89 24.37 7.00 9.01
C VAL A 89 25.63 7.44 8.26
N SER A 90 26.53 6.50 8.06
CA SER A 90 27.81 6.71 7.37
C SER A 90 27.65 6.91 5.86
N SER A 91 26.61 6.31 5.26
CA SER A 91 26.23 6.49 3.86
C SER A 91 24.71 6.34 3.68
N PRO A 92 24.12 6.86 2.58
CA PRO A 92 22.70 6.67 2.29
C PRO A 92 22.26 5.20 2.27
N ASP A 93 23.11 4.28 1.79
CA ASP A 93 22.81 2.84 1.71
C ASP A 93 22.64 2.17 3.09
N ASN A 94 23.11 2.83 4.16
CA ASN A 94 22.95 2.36 5.53
C ASN A 94 21.62 2.79 6.17
N PHE A 95 20.77 3.51 5.45
CA PHE A 95 19.42 3.89 5.87
C PHE A 95 18.39 3.24 4.93
N ARG A 96 17.84 2.09 5.34
CA ARG A 96 16.96 1.27 4.48
C ARG A 96 15.72 0.78 5.20
N SER A 97 14.74 0.33 4.42
CA SER A 97 13.56 -0.38 4.92
C SER A 97 13.57 -1.81 4.40
N LEU A 98 13.17 -2.76 5.24
CA LEU A 98 13.14 -4.17 4.90
C LEU A 98 12.02 -4.50 3.91
N TYR A 99 10.87 -3.82 4.03
CA TYR A 99 9.75 -3.88 3.09
C TYR A 99 9.58 -2.51 2.42
N ASP A 100 10.36 -2.31 1.37
CA ASP A 100 10.36 -1.12 0.52
C ASP A 100 9.76 -1.42 -0.88
N LEU A 101 9.62 -0.38 -1.69
CA LEU A 101 9.16 -0.44 -3.08
C LEU A 101 10.01 -1.39 -3.93
N THR A 102 11.32 -1.43 -3.69
CA THR A 102 12.24 -2.32 -4.41
C THR A 102 11.87 -3.78 -4.16
N ARG A 103 11.67 -4.17 -2.90
CA ARG A 103 11.22 -5.53 -2.55
C ARG A 103 9.83 -5.82 -3.10
N ALA A 104 8.90 -4.87 -3.03
CA ALA A 104 7.56 -5.04 -3.61
C ALA A 104 7.63 -5.32 -5.12
N SER A 105 8.42 -4.53 -5.85
CA SER A 105 8.62 -4.67 -7.29
C SER A 105 9.28 -6.00 -7.66
N MET A 106 10.36 -6.38 -6.96
CA MET A 106 11.01 -7.68 -7.15
C MET A 106 10.07 -8.84 -6.88
N TYR A 107 9.26 -8.78 -5.82
CA TYR A 107 8.32 -9.85 -5.51
C TYR A 107 7.27 -10.06 -6.60
N ILE A 108 6.69 -8.98 -7.14
CA ILE A 108 5.72 -9.06 -8.25
C ILE A 108 6.38 -9.66 -9.49
N LYS A 109 7.60 -9.23 -9.80
CA LYS A 109 8.37 -9.75 -10.95
C LYS A 109 8.68 -11.24 -10.80
N ASP A 110 9.12 -11.67 -9.63
CA ASP A 110 9.51 -13.05 -9.35
C ASP A 110 8.30 -13.99 -9.17
N ASN A 111 7.11 -13.43 -8.90
CA ASN A 111 5.87 -14.18 -8.70
C ASN A 111 4.73 -13.62 -9.57
N PRO A 112 4.77 -13.79 -10.91
CA PRO A 112 3.77 -13.19 -11.81
C PRO A 112 2.32 -13.56 -11.49
N ALA A 113 2.08 -14.75 -10.92
CA ALA A 113 0.75 -15.20 -10.49
C ALA A 113 0.10 -14.28 -9.42
N VAL A 114 0.90 -13.50 -8.68
CA VAL A 114 0.41 -12.50 -7.71
C VAL A 114 -0.41 -11.41 -8.40
N LEU A 115 -0.16 -11.14 -9.68
CA LEU A 115 -0.94 -10.16 -10.45
C LEU A 115 -2.41 -10.56 -10.53
N ASP A 116 -2.71 -11.85 -10.68
CA ASP A 116 -4.10 -12.34 -10.73
C ASP A 116 -4.82 -12.16 -9.38
N GLU A 117 -4.07 -12.11 -8.28
CA GLU A 117 -4.60 -11.84 -6.93
C GLU A 117 -4.58 -10.35 -6.57
N ILE A 118 -4.08 -9.45 -7.42
CA ILE A 118 -3.71 -8.10 -7.00
C ILE A 118 -4.89 -7.28 -6.48
N ILE A 119 -6.11 -7.55 -6.97
CA ILE A 119 -7.35 -6.93 -6.46
C ILE A 119 -7.67 -7.40 -5.05
N LYS A 120 -7.43 -8.68 -4.75
CA LYS A 120 -7.58 -9.24 -3.41
C LYS A 120 -6.55 -8.67 -2.46
N LEU A 121 -5.32 -8.48 -2.94
CA LEU A 121 -4.20 -7.92 -2.18
C LEU A 121 -4.24 -6.40 -2.07
N SER A 122 -5.04 -5.75 -2.90
CA SER A 122 -5.31 -4.32 -2.87
C SER A 122 -6.52 -4.02 -2.01
N ARG A 123 -6.51 -2.82 -1.46
CA ARG A 123 -7.66 -2.27 -0.76
C ARG A 123 -8.80 -1.96 -1.73
N SER A 124 -10.04 -2.14 -1.27
CA SER A 124 -11.23 -1.66 -1.98
C SER A 124 -11.22 -0.11 -2.08
N PRO A 125 -11.72 0.48 -3.18
CA PRO A 125 -11.79 1.93 -3.37
C PRO A 125 -12.91 2.65 -2.59
N ASP A 126 -13.65 1.95 -1.71
CA ASP A 126 -14.90 2.46 -1.09
C ASP A 126 -14.75 3.70 -0.18
N ASN A 127 -13.53 4.12 0.17
CA ASN A 127 -13.30 5.31 0.97
C ASN A 127 -12.63 6.42 0.14
N LYS A 128 -13.33 7.55 -0.05
CA LYS A 128 -12.85 8.72 -0.81
C LYS A 128 -11.50 9.28 -0.34
N THR A 129 -11.14 9.09 0.92
CA THR A 129 -9.87 9.60 1.49
C THR A 129 -8.67 8.78 1.04
N PHE A 130 -8.86 7.51 0.72
CA PHE A 130 -7.77 6.58 0.44
C PHE A 130 -8.02 5.96 -0.93
N LYS A 131 -7.11 6.14 -1.88
CA LYS A 131 -7.29 5.57 -3.21
C LYS A 131 -7.17 4.04 -3.14
N GLY A 132 -8.07 3.33 -3.81
CA GLY A 132 -7.99 1.88 -4.01
C GLY A 132 -7.42 1.53 -5.39
N PHE A 133 -7.26 0.24 -5.64
CA PHE A 133 -6.95 -0.28 -6.98
C PHE A 133 -8.25 -0.52 -7.75
N SER A 134 -8.30 -0.15 -9.03
CA SER A 134 -9.48 -0.35 -9.88
C SER A 134 -9.06 -0.72 -11.31
N PHE A 135 -9.78 -1.65 -11.91
CA PHE A 135 -9.68 -1.95 -13.33
C PHE A 135 -9.98 -0.72 -14.20
N SER A 136 -10.93 0.13 -13.81
CA SER A 136 -11.30 1.32 -14.60
C SER A 136 -10.10 2.24 -14.86
N ASP A 137 -9.27 2.45 -13.85
CA ASP A 137 -8.08 3.29 -13.95
C ASP A 137 -7.06 2.68 -14.91
N ILE A 138 -6.97 1.35 -14.95
CA ILE A 138 -6.06 0.62 -15.83
C ILE A 138 -6.62 0.58 -17.25
N SER A 139 -7.92 0.35 -17.42
CA SER A 139 -8.61 0.45 -18.71
C SER A 139 -8.31 1.78 -19.37
N GLN A 140 -8.45 2.88 -18.62
CA GLN A 140 -8.16 4.21 -19.15
C GLN A 140 -6.69 4.34 -19.62
N LYS A 141 -5.73 3.85 -18.83
CA LYS A 141 -4.30 3.84 -19.21
C LYS A 141 -4.02 2.97 -20.43
N VAL A 142 -4.55 1.74 -20.46
CA VAL A 142 -4.30 0.78 -21.54
C VAL A 142 -4.92 1.28 -22.85
N VAL A 143 -6.18 1.71 -22.81
CA VAL A 143 -6.89 2.24 -23.97
C VAL A 143 -6.16 3.48 -24.51
N SER A 144 -5.90 4.48 -23.67
CA SER A 144 -5.28 5.74 -24.12
C SER A 144 -3.86 5.59 -24.66
N LYS A 145 -3.07 4.64 -24.15
CA LYS A 145 -1.68 4.44 -24.58
C LYS A 145 -1.55 3.54 -25.80
N TYR A 146 -2.29 2.44 -25.81
CA TYR A 146 -2.01 1.32 -26.73
C TYR A 146 -3.11 1.04 -27.75
N LEU A 147 -4.35 1.45 -27.49
CA LEU A 147 -5.47 1.17 -28.39
C LEU A 147 -5.81 2.41 -29.21
N HIS A 148 -5.63 2.29 -30.52
CA HIS A 148 -5.90 3.36 -31.49
C HIS A 148 -6.86 2.82 -32.55
N ASN A 149 -7.71 3.68 -33.10
CA ASN A 149 -8.61 3.33 -34.20
C ASN A 149 -8.19 4.04 -35.49
N SER A 150 -8.66 3.57 -36.65
CA SER A 150 -8.28 4.18 -37.93
C SER A 150 -8.72 5.64 -38.05
N ALA A 151 -9.80 6.04 -37.36
CA ALA A 151 -10.26 7.43 -37.34
C ALA A 151 -9.29 8.35 -36.58
N SER A 152 -8.69 7.89 -35.47
CA SER A 152 -7.73 8.66 -34.68
C SER A 152 -6.42 8.94 -35.43
N LEU A 153 -6.07 8.12 -36.44
CA LEU A 153 -4.93 8.38 -37.33
C LEU A 153 -5.22 9.47 -38.39
N THR A 154 -6.49 9.68 -38.72
CA THR A 154 -6.90 10.66 -39.75
C THR A 154 -7.15 12.07 -39.21
N GLY A 155 -6.91 12.30 -37.91
CA GLY A 155 -7.15 13.61 -37.27
C GLY A 155 -8.63 13.99 -37.16
N VAL A 156 -9.54 13.07 -37.49
CA VAL A 156 -10.97 13.23 -37.23
C VAL A 156 -11.16 12.94 -35.75
N GLU A 157 -11.22 14.00 -34.94
CA GLU A 157 -11.74 13.89 -33.56
C GLU A 157 -13.08 13.16 -33.66
N SER A 158 -13.16 12.01 -32.99
CA SER A 158 -14.28 11.10 -33.13
C SER A 158 -15.56 11.85 -32.82
N PHE A 159 -16.43 11.86 -33.84
CA PHE A 159 -17.76 12.41 -33.86
C PHE A 159 -18.50 12.14 -32.55
N ASN A 160 -19.31 13.13 -32.13
CA ASN A 160 -20.41 12.95 -31.20
C ASN A 160 -21.16 11.66 -31.56
N ALA A 161 -20.87 10.57 -30.84
CA ALA A 161 -21.70 9.39 -30.90
C ALA A 161 -22.98 9.79 -30.18
N ASP A 162 -24.08 9.88 -30.93
CA ASP A 162 -25.41 10.04 -30.36
C ASP A 162 -25.58 8.93 -29.31
N LEU A 163 -25.85 9.34 -28.06
CA LEU A 163 -25.98 8.44 -26.89
C LEU A 163 -27.03 7.33 -27.08
N GLU A 164 -27.89 7.45 -28.10
CA GLU A 164 -28.95 6.51 -28.43
C GLU A 164 -28.44 5.19 -29.05
N ASP A 165 -27.21 5.13 -29.57
CA ASP A 165 -26.64 3.94 -30.25
C ASP A 165 -25.81 3.03 -29.31
N LEU A 166 -25.77 3.32 -28.00
CA LEU A 166 -25.15 2.47 -26.96
C LEU A 166 -26.00 1.22 -26.61
N GLY A 167 -27.08 0.98 -27.35
CA GLY A 167 -28.06 -0.07 -27.15
C GLY A 167 -27.58 -1.47 -27.52
N ALA A 168 -26.38 -1.87 -27.08
CA ALA A 168 -25.90 -3.25 -26.88
C ALA A 168 -24.43 -3.20 -26.46
N LEU A 169 -24.08 -2.47 -25.39
CA LEU A 169 -22.76 -2.65 -24.79
C LEU A 169 -22.72 -4.00 -24.06
N ASP A 170 -21.90 -4.92 -24.58
CA ASP A 170 -21.60 -6.17 -23.90
C ASP A 170 -21.02 -5.87 -22.51
N VAL A 171 -21.60 -6.48 -21.48
CA VAL A 171 -21.13 -6.36 -20.10
C VAL A 171 -20.16 -7.50 -19.81
N TYR A 172 -18.89 -7.16 -19.61
CA TYR A 172 -17.84 -8.11 -19.23
C TYR A 172 -17.60 -8.07 -17.73
N TYR A 173 -17.52 -9.25 -17.12
CA TYR A 173 -17.17 -9.41 -15.71
C TYR A 173 -15.69 -9.79 -15.61
N ALA A 174 -14.88 -8.92 -15.01
CA ALA A 174 -13.47 -9.19 -14.76
C ALA A 174 -13.16 -9.15 -13.26
N GLN A 175 -12.54 -10.22 -12.73
CA GLN A 175 -12.06 -10.31 -11.35
C GLN A 175 -10.57 -10.65 -11.24
N SER A 176 -9.95 -10.98 -12.36
CA SER A 176 -8.52 -11.28 -12.46
C SER A 176 -7.89 -10.54 -13.64
N VAL A 177 -6.56 -10.52 -13.68
CA VAL A 177 -5.82 -9.97 -14.83
C VAL A 177 -6.08 -10.80 -16.07
N GLU A 178 -6.27 -12.11 -15.91
CA GLU A 178 -6.72 -13.02 -16.98
C GLU A 178 -8.07 -12.60 -17.58
N ASP A 179 -9.09 -12.37 -16.76
CA ASP A 179 -10.42 -11.96 -17.27
C ASP A 179 -10.34 -10.62 -18.00
N TYR A 180 -9.56 -9.69 -17.45
CA TYR A 180 -9.33 -8.39 -18.06
C TYR A 180 -8.57 -8.50 -19.39
N PHE A 181 -7.55 -9.36 -19.45
CA PHE A 181 -6.85 -9.67 -20.69
C PHE A 181 -7.81 -10.20 -21.75
N ASN A 182 -8.68 -11.15 -21.38
CA ASN A 182 -9.65 -11.74 -22.30
C ASN A 182 -10.64 -10.69 -22.84
N PHE A 183 -11.10 -9.77 -21.99
CA PHE A 183 -11.95 -8.65 -22.41
C PHE A 183 -11.27 -7.71 -23.43
N ILE A 184 -10.02 -7.31 -23.17
CA ILE A 184 -9.29 -6.45 -24.10
C ILE A 184 -8.96 -7.22 -25.39
N PHE A 185 -8.54 -8.48 -25.26
CA PHE A 185 -8.18 -9.34 -26.38
C PHE A 185 -9.37 -9.57 -27.33
N SER A 186 -10.57 -9.82 -26.81
CA SER A 186 -11.78 -9.98 -27.63
C SER A 186 -12.18 -8.70 -28.39
N SER A 187 -11.70 -7.55 -27.93
CA SER A 187 -12.01 -6.24 -28.49
C SER A 187 -11.00 -5.79 -29.57
N ILE A 188 -9.90 -6.52 -29.77
CA ILE A 188 -8.83 -6.15 -30.72
C ILE A 188 -8.96 -6.92 -32.04
N VAL A 189 -9.00 -6.18 -33.14
CA VAL A 189 -8.93 -6.73 -34.50
C VAL A 189 -7.59 -7.46 -34.69
N ASN A 190 -7.63 -8.70 -35.17
CA ASN A 190 -6.46 -9.58 -35.32
C ASN A 190 -5.69 -9.85 -34.01
N GLY A 191 -6.38 -9.87 -32.86
CA GLY A 191 -5.79 -10.06 -31.53
C GLY A 191 -4.79 -11.23 -31.43
N ALA A 192 -5.03 -12.35 -32.13
CA ALA A 192 -4.15 -13.53 -32.09
C ALA A 192 -2.68 -13.21 -32.40
N ALA A 193 -2.41 -12.30 -33.34
CA ALA A 193 -1.06 -11.91 -33.75
C ALA A 193 -0.29 -11.12 -32.67
N VAL A 194 -1.01 -10.48 -31.74
CA VAL A 194 -0.45 -9.64 -30.68
C VAL A 194 -0.71 -10.19 -29.28
N SER A 195 -1.29 -11.40 -29.16
CA SER A 195 -1.68 -12.01 -27.87
C SER A 195 -0.57 -11.97 -26.80
N GLY A 196 0.64 -12.40 -27.16
CA GLY A 196 1.78 -12.43 -26.25
C GLY A 196 2.27 -11.04 -25.81
N SER A 197 2.41 -10.11 -26.76
CA SER A 197 2.83 -8.74 -26.45
C SER A 197 1.75 -7.98 -25.67
N LEU A 198 0.47 -8.17 -26.00
CA LEU A 198 -0.66 -7.61 -25.27
C LEU A 198 -0.68 -8.10 -23.82
N ARG A 199 -0.48 -9.41 -23.59
CA ARG A 199 -0.42 -9.96 -22.23
C ARG A 199 0.72 -9.37 -21.42
N ALA A 200 1.90 -9.24 -22.03
CA ALA A 200 3.06 -8.62 -21.37
C ALA A 200 2.77 -7.16 -20.99
N THR A 201 2.24 -6.36 -21.92
CA THR A 201 1.86 -4.95 -21.68
C THR A 201 0.81 -4.81 -20.58
N ILE A 202 -0.23 -5.65 -20.59
CA ILE A 202 -1.26 -5.64 -19.55
C ILE A 202 -0.63 -5.97 -18.20
N ASN A 203 0.15 -7.04 -18.09
CA ASN A 203 0.81 -7.41 -16.83
C ASN A 203 1.71 -6.26 -16.31
N GLU A 204 2.45 -5.59 -17.19
CA GLU A 204 3.30 -4.45 -16.84
C GLU A 204 2.50 -3.24 -16.33
N GLU A 205 1.39 -2.88 -16.98
CA GLU A 205 0.53 -1.77 -16.54
C GLU A 205 -0.16 -2.06 -15.20
N PHE A 206 -0.54 -3.31 -14.94
CA PHE A 206 -1.07 -3.73 -13.64
C PHE A 206 -0.01 -3.64 -12.54
N ALA A 207 1.18 -4.21 -12.78
CA ALA A 207 2.29 -4.15 -11.84
C ALA A 207 2.65 -2.70 -11.52
N THR A 208 2.82 -1.87 -12.54
CA THR A 208 3.17 -0.46 -12.40
C THR A 208 2.08 0.32 -11.68
N SER A 209 0.81 0.14 -12.04
CA SER A 209 -0.30 0.85 -11.38
C SER A 209 -0.44 0.45 -9.90
N PHE A 210 -0.15 -0.80 -9.55
CA PHE A 210 -0.13 -1.23 -8.16
C PHE A 210 1.06 -0.65 -7.39
N LEU A 211 2.26 -0.63 -7.98
CA LEU A 211 3.45 -0.03 -7.38
C LEU A 211 3.29 1.50 -7.20
N GLU A 212 2.63 2.18 -8.14
CA GLU A 212 2.23 3.58 -7.98
C GLU A 212 1.28 3.78 -6.79
N LEU A 213 0.36 2.85 -6.57
CA LEU A 213 -0.54 2.90 -5.41
C LEU A 213 0.23 2.68 -4.09
N PHE A 214 1.20 1.76 -4.10
CA PHE A 214 2.06 1.49 -2.95
C PHE A 214 2.76 2.75 -2.42
N ILE A 215 3.18 3.65 -3.32
CA ILE A 215 3.86 4.91 -2.96
C ILE A 215 2.95 6.12 -2.74
N LYS A 216 1.62 5.98 -2.87
CA LYS A 216 0.67 7.12 -2.74
C LYS A 216 0.38 7.55 -1.30
N GLY A 217 1.06 6.98 -0.33
CA GLY A 217 0.90 7.32 1.08
C GLY A 217 1.67 6.35 1.96
N SER A 218 1.02 5.88 3.03
CA SER A 218 1.61 4.93 3.95
C SER A 218 1.32 3.49 3.50
N PRO A 219 2.33 2.70 3.08
CA PRO A 219 2.13 1.33 2.60
C PRO A 219 1.45 0.42 3.64
N ILE A 220 1.75 0.59 4.93
CA ILE A 220 1.13 -0.21 6.00
C ILE A 220 -0.38 0.05 6.14
N HIS A 221 -0.89 1.12 5.54
CA HIS A 221 -2.32 1.46 5.48
C HIS A 221 -2.92 1.05 4.12
N LEU A 222 -2.28 1.47 3.02
CA LEU A 222 -2.82 1.30 1.66
C LEU A 222 -2.57 -0.10 1.07
N SER A 223 -1.54 -0.79 1.53
CA SER A 223 -1.07 -2.06 0.97
C SER A 223 -0.85 -3.11 2.07
N ALA A 224 -1.60 -3.03 3.17
CA ALA A 224 -1.43 -3.89 4.35
C ALA A 224 -1.56 -5.38 4.02
N ILE A 225 -2.57 -5.77 3.23
CA ILE A 225 -2.79 -7.16 2.82
C ILE A 225 -1.59 -7.66 2.01
N PHE A 226 -1.16 -6.87 1.02
CA PHE A 226 0.01 -7.19 0.20
C PHE A 226 1.30 -7.28 1.03
N LEU A 227 1.56 -6.34 1.94
CA LEU A 227 2.72 -6.39 2.83
C LEU A 227 2.69 -7.63 3.73
N HIS A 228 1.52 -8.00 4.24
CA HIS A 228 1.34 -9.22 5.01
C HIS A 228 1.65 -10.46 4.15
N ARG A 229 1.20 -10.47 2.88
CA ARG A 229 1.54 -11.53 1.91
C ARG A 229 3.05 -11.59 1.61
N LEU A 230 3.73 -10.44 1.53
CA LEU A 230 5.20 -10.38 1.41
C LEU A 230 5.93 -10.95 2.63
N GLY A 231 5.23 -11.14 3.74
CA GLY A 231 5.79 -11.68 4.98
C GLY A 231 5.98 -10.64 6.08
N LEU A 232 5.49 -9.40 5.94
CA LEU A 232 5.52 -8.43 7.02
C LEU A 232 4.54 -8.89 8.12
N PRO A 233 4.98 -9.06 9.38
CA PRO A 233 4.08 -9.47 10.46
C PRO A 233 3.27 -8.31 11.07
N LEU A 234 3.62 -7.07 10.73
CA LEU A 234 3.07 -5.86 11.34
C LEU A 234 1.76 -5.46 10.65
N ILE A 235 0.69 -5.32 11.44
CA ILE A 235 -0.62 -4.84 10.95
C ILE A 235 -1.09 -3.69 11.85
N LYS A 236 -1.49 -2.54 11.28
CA LYS A 236 -1.92 -1.37 12.08
C LYS A 236 -3.24 -1.61 12.79
N LEU A 237 -3.24 -1.43 14.12
CA LEU A 237 -4.43 -1.63 14.96
C LEU A 237 -5.47 -0.51 14.82
N ASP A 238 -5.07 0.68 14.36
CA ASP A 238 -5.96 1.80 14.10
C ASP A 238 -6.44 1.86 12.65
N GLY A 239 -6.09 0.87 11.81
CA GLY A 239 -6.43 0.87 10.39
C GLY A 239 -7.93 0.99 10.13
N LEU A 240 -8.76 0.23 10.84
CA LEU A 240 -10.23 0.32 10.71
C LEU A 240 -10.77 1.62 11.32
N TYR A 241 -10.33 1.97 12.53
CA TYR A 241 -10.75 3.19 13.23
C TYR A 241 -10.49 4.46 12.41
N ARG A 242 -9.39 4.49 11.65
CA ARG A 242 -8.99 5.61 10.78
C ARG A 242 -9.52 5.51 9.35
N GLY A 243 -10.28 4.46 9.02
CA GLY A 243 -10.84 4.24 7.69
C GLY A 243 -9.80 3.85 6.63
N ALA A 244 -8.58 3.53 7.05
CA ALA A 244 -7.56 2.97 6.18
C ALA A 244 -7.92 1.54 5.78
N PHE A 245 -8.50 0.75 6.70
CA PHE A 245 -9.05 -0.58 6.43
C PHE A 245 -10.58 -0.51 6.35
N ILE A 246 -11.15 -1.42 5.57
CA ILE A 246 -12.56 -1.79 5.61
C ILE A 246 -12.74 -3.22 6.16
N VAL A 247 -13.98 -3.63 6.41
CA VAL A 247 -14.31 -4.97 6.94
C VAL A 247 -13.68 -6.09 6.11
N ARG A 248 -13.71 -5.97 4.77
CA ARG A 248 -13.07 -6.91 3.85
C ARG A 248 -11.57 -7.07 4.15
N ASP A 249 -10.85 -5.97 4.35
CA ASP A 249 -9.40 -6.02 4.56
C ASP A 249 -9.08 -6.74 5.87
N VAL A 250 -9.88 -6.49 6.92
CA VAL A 250 -9.77 -7.19 8.21
C VAL A 250 -10.00 -8.68 8.04
N GLU A 251 -11.03 -9.09 7.29
CA GLU A 251 -11.33 -10.51 7.05
C GLU A 251 -10.27 -11.21 6.21
N VAL A 252 -9.73 -10.56 5.18
CA VAL A 252 -8.64 -11.13 4.37
C VAL A 252 -7.39 -11.34 5.22
N ILE A 253 -6.99 -10.35 6.03
CA ILE A 253 -5.83 -10.49 6.92
C ILE A 253 -6.09 -11.57 7.96
N ALA A 254 -7.26 -11.58 8.60
CA ALA A 254 -7.62 -12.59 9.61
C ALA A 254 -7.57 -14.01 9.04
N GLY A 255 -7.98 -14.21 7.78
CA GLY A 255 -7.90 -15.50 7.09
C GLY A 255 -6.47 -15.98 6.81
N GLU A 256 -5.47 -15.09 6.86
CA GLU A 256 -4.05 -15.44 6.72
C GLU A 256 -3.32 -15.64 8.06
N LEU A 257 -4.03 -15.48 9.19
CA LEU A 257 -3.53 -15.73 10.54
C LEU A 257 -3.87 -17.14 11.01
N ALA A 258 -3.22 -17.61 12.07
CA ALA A 258 -3.68 -18.83 12.75
C ALA A 258 -5.13 -18.63 13.28
N PRO A 259 -5.96 -19.68 13.38
CA PRO A 259 -7.39 -19.51 13.72
C PRO A 259 -7.66 -18.68 14.99
N GLU A 260 -6.92 -18.94 16.07
CA GLU A 260 -7.03 -18.20 17.34
C GLU A 260 -6.55 -16.74 17.20
N GLU A 261 -5.47 -16.51 16.45
CA GLU A 261 -4.96 -15.16 16.14
C GLU A 261 -5.97 -14.37 15.31
N GLY A 262 -6.58 -15.01 14.31
CA GLY A 262 -7.59 -14.42 13.44
C GLY A 262 -8.82 -13.96 14.23
N GLU A 263 -9.29 -14.77 15.18
CA GLU A 263 -10.41 -14.38 16.05
C GLU A 263 -10.04 -13.21 16.97
N ALA A 264 -8.88 -13.26 17.62
CA ALA A 264 -8.40 -12.17 18.48
C ALA A 264 -8.20 -10.87 17.69
N PHE A 265 -7.63 -10.96 16.49
CA PHE A 265 -7.41 -9.83 15.59
C PHE A 265 -8.73 -9.17 15.18
N ARG A 266 -9.75 -9.95 14.77
CA ARG A 266 -11.09 -9.42 14.47
C ARG A 266 -11.67 -8.66 15.65
N ARG A 267 -11.65 -9.26 16.85
CA ARG A 267 -12.18 -8.63 18.07
C ARG A 267 -11.50 -7.29 18.36
N LEU A 268 -10.17 -7.23 18.21
CA LEU A 268 -9.41 -5.99 18.41
C LEU A 268 -9.79 -4.88 17.43
N LEU A 269 -9.88 -5.21 16.13
CA LEU A 269 -10.17 -4.22 15.10
C LEU A 269 -11.64 -3.78 15.16
N TYR A 270 -12.58 -4.71 15.29
CA TYR A 270 -14.02 -4.40 15.34
C TYR A 270 -14.48 -3.69 16.62
N ALA A 271 -13.70 -3.75 17.70
CA ALA A 271 -13.93 -2.93 18.88
C ALA A 271 -13.77 -1.42 18.61
N ARG A 272 -13.14 -1.04 17.49
CA ARG A 272 -12.90 0.36 17.10
C ARG A 272 -13.37 0.60 15.66
N PRO A 273 -14.68 0.70 15.42
CA PRO A 273 -15.23 1.02 14.10
C PRO A 273 -14.79 2.40 13.61
N PHE A 274 -15.02 2.71 12.34
CA PHE A 274 -14.57 3.96 11.74
C PHE A 274 -15.07 5.19 12.51
N GLY A 275 -14.14 6.07 12.90
CA GLY A 275 -14.44 7.22 13.75
C GLY A 275 -15.40 8.23 13.13
N CYS A 276 -15.37 8.45 11.81
CA CYS A 276 -16.30 9.38 11.15
C CYS A 276 -17.76 8.91 11.19
N ASP A 277 -17.99 7.60 11.29
CA ASP A 277 -19.33 7.01 11.31
C ASP A 277 -19.87 6.90 12.74
N THR A 278 -18.99 6.94 13.75
CA THR A 278 -19.34 6.68 15.16
C THR A 278 -19.17 7.87 16.09
N LEU A 279 -18.38 8.87 15.71
CA LEU A 279 -18.20 10.11 16.47
C LEU A 279 -19.10 11.22 15.92
N PHE A 280 -19.52 12.13 16.82
CA PHE A 280 -20.42 13.23 16.49
C PHE A 280 -19.90 14.57 17.05
N GLY A 281 -20.34 15.68 16.43
CA GLY A 281 -20.02 17.03 16.87
C GLY A 281 -18.51 17.30 16.96
N TRP A 282 -18.07 17.90 18.06
CA TRP A 282 -16.66 18.27 18.26
C TRP A 282 -15.71 17.07 18.25
N LYS A 283 -16.16 15.88 18.69
CA LYS A 283 -15.34 14.65 18.66
C LYS A 283 -15.00 14.25 17.24
N ARG A 284 -15.99 14.27 16.34
CA ARG A 284 -15.76 14.01 14.92
C ARG A 284 -14.82 15.04 14.31
N ALA A 285 -15.05 16.33 14.58
CA ALA A 285 -14.17 17.40 14.10
C ALA A 285 -12.72 17.26 14.60
N ALA A 286 -12.53 16.80 15.84
CA ALA A 286 -11.23 16.51 16.43
C ALA A 286 -10.58 15.27 15.79
N PHE A 287 -11.35 14.19 15.57
CA PHE A 287 -10.90 12.96 14.92
C PHE A 287 -10.42 13.21 13.49
N GLU A 288 -11.19 13.96 12.69
CA GLU A 288 -10.84 14.32 11.30
C GLU A 288 -9.54 15.15 11.23
N ARG A 289 -9.20 15.85 12.32
CA ARG A 289 -7.96 16.64 12.46
C ARG A 289 -6.81 15.86 13.13
N GLY A 290 -7.04 14.60 13.51
CA GLY A 290 -6.06 13.76 14.21
C GLY A 290 -5.76 14.22 15.64
N LEU A 291 -6.71 14.87 16.31
CA LEU A 291 -6.58 15.30 17.70
C LEU A 291 -7.01 14.22 18.71
N ILE A 292 -7.80 13.24 18.26
CA ILE A 292 -8.24 12.03 18.98
C ILE A 292 -8.32 10.85 18.01
#